data_AF-A0A950RRN8-F1
#
_entry.id   AF-A0A950RRN8-F1
#
_cell.length_a   1.000
_cell.length_b   1.000
_cell.length_c   1.000
_cell.angle_alpha   90.00
_cell.angle_beta   90.00
_cell.angle_gamma   90.00
#
_symmetry.space_group_name_H-M   'P 1'
#
loop_
_entity.id
_entity.type
_entity.pdbx_description
1 polymer ?
#
loop_
_entity_poly.entity_id
_entity_poly.type
_entity_poly.pdbx_seq_one_letter_code
_entity_poly.pdbx_strand_id
1 'polypeptide(L)'
;MAWAQVLLRSIGEALCAKGLRGLAGVVPFGEVVFDVAVCALERFREHQAEANERLILEEAIQAALEEVKEEARAVAHQVCQGYPEADPSLVAGYLMQIPSLLRQTCKRPSDSSGLSIPLALSLDKPEDWLAFLPARLPHFRPGDQPPGIGDWELVELLGVGGFGEVWKARHRWFDGIAPVALKFCLD
;
A
#
# COMPACT_ATOMS: atom_id res chain seq x y z
N MET A 1 -8.54 -12.21 -5.36
CA MET A 1 -7.93 -12.44 -6.70
C MET A 1 -6.59 -13.18 -6.58
N ALA A 2 -6.11 -13.84 -7.64
CA ALA A 2 -4.83 -14.57 -7.60
C ALA A 2 -3.65 -13.65 -7.27
N TRP A 3 -3.56 -12.49 -7.91
CA TRP A 3 -2.50 -11.51 -7.61
C TRP A 3 -2.50 -11.04 -6.16
N ALA A 4 -3.67 -10.74 -5.58
CA ALA A 4 -3.76 -10.24 -4.21
C ALA A 4 -3.34 -11.30 -3.18
N GLN A 5 -3.78 -12.54 -3.39
CA GLN A 5 -3.46 -13.67 -2.52
C GLN A 5 -2.00 -14.11 -2.60
N VAL A 6 -1.26 -13.73 -3.64
CA VAL A 6 0.18 -13.97 -3.75
C VAL A 6 0.97 -12.72 -3.34
N LEU A 7 0.79 -11.59 -4.01
CA LEU A 7 1.57 -10.37 -3.79
C LEU A 7 1.22 -9.67 -2.47
N LEU A 8 -0.03 -9.23 -2.31
CA LEU A 8 -0.42 -8.47 -1.12
C LEU A 8 -0.34 -9.32 0.14
N ARG A 9 -0.68 -10.60 0.06
CA ARG A 9 -0.56 -11.52 1.19
C ARG A 9 0.88 -11.70 1.64
N SER A 10 1.81 -11.90 0.71
CA SER A 10 3.23 -12.06 1.05
C SER A 10 3.80 -10.80 1.73
N ILE A 11 3.42 -9.62 1.23
CA ILE A 11 3.79 -8.34 1.85
C ILE A 11 3.11 -8.19 3.22
N GLY A 12 1.82 -8.53 3.33
CA GLY A 12 1.05 -8.45 4.57
C GLY A 12 1.61 -9.33 5.68
N GLU A 13 1.93 -10.58 5.37
CA GLU A 13 2.57 -11.51 6.31
C GLU A 13 3.95 -10.98 6.75
N ALA A 14 4.75 -10.45 5.82
CA ALA A 14 6.04 -9.86 6.12
C ALA A 14 5.93 -8.61 7.01
N LEU A 15 4.93 -7.75 6.78
CA LEU A 15 4.64 -6.59 7.63
C LEU A 15 4.27 -7.01 9.05
N CYS A 16 3.42 -8.02 9.20
CA CYS A 16 3.06 -8.54 10.51
C CYS A 16 4.26 -9.18 11.22
N ALA A 17 5.16 -9.86 10.49
CA ALA A 17 6.33 -10.51 11.06
C ALA A 17 7.48 -9.54 11.42
N LYS A 18 7.70 -8.49 10.62
CA LYS A 18 8.90 -7.63 10.68
C LYS A 18 8.59 -6.13 10.79
N GLY A 19 7.43 -5.70 10.32
CA GLY A 19 7.07 -4.29 10.14
C GLY A 19 6.26 -3.67 11.27
N LEU A 20 5.68 -4.44 12.21
CA LEU A 20 4.73 -3.90 13.21
C LEU A 20 5.25 -2.73 14.02
N ARG A 21 6.52 -2.76 14.46
CA ARG A 21 7.13 -1.65 15.20
C ARG A 21 7.23 -0.38 14.36
N GLY A 22 7.53 -0.51 13.07
CA GLY A 22 7.51 0.60 12.14
C GLY A 22 6.08 1.09 11.89
N LEU A 23 5.11 0.17 11.72
CA LEU A 23 3.71 0.52 11.50
C LEU A 23 3.09 1.27 12.68
N ALA A 24 3.47 0.90 13.90
CA ALA A 24 3.05 1.55 15.13
C ALA A 24 3.78 2.89 15.39
N GLY A 25 4.74 3.28 14.55
CA GLY A 25 5.54 4.50 14.73
C GLY A 25 6.55 4.44 15.88
N VAL A 26 6.89 3.24 16.36
CA VAL A 26 7.87 3.03 17.44
C VAL A 26 9.30 3.24 16.93
N VAL A 27 9.54 2.97 15.64
CA VAL A 27 10.80 3.21 14.94
C VAL A 27 10.54 3.81 13.56
N PRO A 28 11.49 4.55 12.96
CA PRO A 28 11.39 4.97 11.56
C PRO A 28 11.17 3.76 10.65
N PHE A 29 10.18 3.83 9.76
CA PHE A 29 9.82 2.68 8.93
C PHE A 29 10.95 2.22 8.00
N GLY A 30 11.82 3.15 7.58
CA GLY A 30 13.02 2.84 6.80
C GLY A 30 14.00 1.88 7.48
N GLU A 31 13.97 1.74 8.81
CA GLU A 31 14.82 0.78 9.53
C GLU A 31 14.33 -0.67 9.40
N VAL A 32 13.04 -0.88 9.15
CA VAL A 32 12.42 -2.22 9.07
C VAL A 32 12.06 -2.64 7.64
N VAL A 33 12.04 -1.71 6.68
CA VAL A 33 11.56 -1.97 5.31
C VAL A 33 12.40 -3.02 4.58
N PHE A 34 13.71 -3.10 4.84
CA PHE A 34 14.56 -4.13 4.24
C PHE A 34 14.22 -5.53 4.76
N ASP A 35 14.02 -5.68 6.07
CA ASP A 35 13.59 -6.95 6.66
C ASP A 35 12.20 -7.37 6.15
N VAL A 36 11.31 -6.41 5.95
CA VAL A 36 10.00 -6.64 5.30
C VAL A 36 10.20 -7.11 3.86
N ALA A 37 11.11 -6.50 3.09
CA ALA A 37 11.40 -6.90 1.72
C ALA A 37 11.97 -8.33 1.62
N VAL A 38 12.93 -8.68 2.48
CA VAL A 38 13.49 -10.04 2.57
C VAL A 38 12.38 -11.06 2.84
N CYS A 39 11.57 -10.82 3.88
CA CYS A 39 10.51 -11.72 4.27
C CYS A 39 9.39 -11.80 3.22
N ALA A 40 9.05 -10.69 2.58
CA ALA A 40 8.03 -10.66 1.52
C ALA A 40 8.47 -11.47 0.29
N LEU A 41 9.73 -11.39 -0.11
CA LEU A 41 10.28 -12.18 -1.21
C LEU A 41 10.25 -13.69 -0.90
N GLU A 42 10.63 -14.09 0.31
CA GLU A 42 10.56 -15.49 0.75
C GLU A 42 9.11 -16.01 0.65
N ARG A 43 8.15 -15.27 1.24
CA ARG A 43 6.73 -15.62 1.19
C ARG A 43 6.15 -15.61 -0.21
N PHE A 44 6.58 -14.68 -1.04
CA PHE A 44 6.13 -14.60 -2.43
C PHE A 44 6.54 -15.85 -3.20
N ARG A 45 7.79 -16.30 -3.06
CA ARG A 45 8.28 -17.54 -3.67
C ARG A 45 7.54 -18.78 -3.17
N GLU A 46 7.20 -18.83 -1.88
CA GLU A 46 6.39 -19.92 -1.30
C GLU A 46 4.97 -19.95 -1.89
N HIS A 47 4.34 -18.79 -2.06
CA HIS A 47 2.98 -18.67 -2.59
C HIS A 47 2.91 -18.79 -4.13
N GLN A 48 4.02 -18.56 -4.84
CA GLN A 48 4.09 -18.53 -6.31
C GLN A 48 4.08 -19.94 -6.95
N ALA A 49 4.05 -21.03 -6.19
CA ALA A 49 4.31 -22.40 -6.67
C ALA A 49 3.62 -22.83 -8.00
N GLU A 50 2.49 -22.22 -8.38
CA GLU A 50 1.80 -22.46 -9.66
C GLU A 50 1.52 -21.18 -10.50
N ALA A 51 1.89 -20.00 -10.00
CA ALA A 51 1.51 -18.71 -10.60
C ALA A 51 2.66 -18.06 -11.37
N ASN A 52 2.37 -17.53 -12.55
CA ASN A 52 3.36 -16.77 -13.33
C ASN A 52 3.60 -15.40 -12.67
N GLU A 53 4.82 -15.16 -12.20
CA GLU A 53 5.23 -13.88 -11.59
C GLU A 53 4.76 -12.67 -12.36
N ARG A 54 5.00 -12.68 -13.67
CA ARG A 54 4.72 -11.55 -14.53
C ARG A 54 3.22 -11.28 -14.60
N LEU A 55 2.41 -12.33 -14.62
CA LEU A 55 0.95 -12.22 -14.62
C LEU A 55 0.44 -11.61 -13.31
N ILE A 56 1.00 -12.01 -12.16
CA ILE A 56 0.66 -11.42 -10.86
C ILE A 56 0.92 -9.91 -10.86
N LEU A 57 2.08 -9.50 -11.37
CA LEU A 57 2.43 -8.08 -11.44
C LEU A 57 1.57 -7.31 -12.45
N GLU A 58 1.29 -7.90 -13.61
CA GLU A 58 0.41 -7.33 -14.64
C GLU A 58 -1.02 -7.12 -14.09
N GLU A 59 -1.58 -8.10 -13.40
CA GLU A 59 -2.88 -7.98 -12.72
C GLU A 59 -2.83 -6.88 -11.65
N ALA A 60 -1.79 -6.86 -10.81
CA ALA A 60 -1.65 -5.85 -9.76
C ALA A 60 -1.58 -4.42 -10.32
N ILE A 61 -0.80 -4.18 -11.37
CA ILE A 61 -0.72 -2.83 -11.98
C ILE A 61 -1.99 -2.49 -12.76
N GLN A 62 -2.79 -3.45 -13.23
CA GLN A 62 -4.03 -3.18 -13.95
C GLN A 62 -5.26 -3.07 -13.03
N ALA A 63 -5.17 -3.53 -11.78
CA ALA A 63 -6.27 -3.55 -10.82
C ALA A 63 -6.92 -2.16 -10.60
N ALA A 64 -8.24 -2.11 -10.59
CA ALA A 64 -8.97 -0.87 -10.32
C ALA A 64 -8.80 -0.44 -8.85
N LEU A 65 -8.90 0.86 -8.55
CA LEU A 65 -8.70 1.37 -7.19
C LEU A 65 -9.64 0.71 -6.16
N GLU A 66 -10.91 0.50 -6.51
CA GLU A 66 -11.88 -0.14 -5.61
C GLU A 66 -11.55 -1.62 -5.38
N GLU A 67 -11.11 -2.35 -6.40
CA GLU A 67 -10.63 -3.74 -6.26
C GLU A 67 -9.41 -3.80 -5.32
N VAL A 68 -8.44 -2.91 -5.50
CA VAL A 68 -7.25 -2.84 -4.63
C VAL A 68 -7.66 -2.60 -3.18
N LYS A 69 -8.64 -1.74 -2.91
CA LYS A 69 -9.14 -1.48 -1.56
C LYS A 69 -9.78 -2.73 -0.94
N GLU A 70 -10.65 -3.40 -1.67
CA GLU A 70 -11.35 -4.59 -1.20
C GLU A 70 -10.36 -5.72 -0.90
N GLU A 71 -9.46 -6.01 -1.85
CA GLU A 71 -8.44 -7.05 -1.72
C GLU A 71 -7.43 -6.74 -0.59
N ALA A 72 -6.96 -5.49 -0.48
CA ALA A 72 -6.05 -5.09 0.60
C ALA A 72 -6.69 -5.25 1.99
N ARG A 73 -7.97 -4.89 2.15
CA ARG A 73 -8.70 -5.08 3.42
C ARG A 73 -8.89 -6.56 3.75
N ALA A 74 -9.29 -7.36 2.75
CA ALA A 74 -9.49 -8.79 2.92
C ALA A 74 -8.19 -9.49 3.33
N VAL A 75 -7.10 -9.20 2.62
CA VAL A 75 -5.76 -9.72 2.93
C VAL A 75 -5.29 -9.27 4.31
N ALA A 76 -5.41 -7.98 4.64
CA ALA A 76 -5.02 -7.46 5.95
C ALA A 76 -5.74 -8.17 7.09
N HIS A 77 -7.07 -8.36 6.96
CA HIS A 77 -7.85 -9.09 7.96
C HIS A 77 -7.38 -10.53 8.11
N GLN A 78 -7.11 -11.22 7.00
CA GLN A 78 -6.62 -12.60 6.99
C GLN A 78 -5.24 -12.72 7.66
N VAL A 79 -4.26 -11.92 7.26
CA VAL A 79 -2.88 -12.05 7.77
C VAL A 79 -2.78 -11.66 9.24
N CYS A 80 -3.57 -10.69 9.70
CA CYS A 80 -3.54 -10.24 11.10
C CYS A 80 -4.12 -11.28 12.08
N GLN A 81 -4.87 -12.29 11.63
CA GLN A 81 -5.38 -13.35 12.52
C GLN A 81 -4.27 -14.11 13.25
N GLY A 82 -3.07 -14.18 12.65
CA GLY A 82 -1.90 -14.80 13.27
C GLY A 82 -1.09 -13.88 14.21
N TYR A 83 -1.45 -12.59 14.29
CA TYR A 83 -0.65 -11.56 14.95
C TYR A 83 -1.55 -10.64 15.80
N PRO A 84 -1.78 -10.97 17.09
CA PRO A 84 -2.70 -10.23 17.95
C PRO A 84 -2.37 -8.73 18.13
N GLU A 85 -1.11 -8.35 17.95
CA GLU A 85 -0.65 -6.95 18.06
C GLU A 85 -0.80 -6.17 16.73
N ALA A 86 -1.15 -6.85 15.64
CA ALA A 86 -1.31 -6.21 14.34
C ALA A 86 -2.68 -5.52 14.23
N ASP A 87 -2.70 -4.26 13.80
CA ASP A 87 -3.93 -3.55 13.43
C ASP A 87 -4.23 -3.79 11.93
N PRO A 88 -5.33 -4.50 11.58
CA PRO A 88 -5.71 -4.74 10.19
C PRO A 88 -5.90 -3.45 9.39
N SER A 89 -6.30 -2.35 10.03
CA SER A 89 -6.53 -1.06 9.36
C SER A 89 -5.21 -0.45 8.88
N LEU A 90 -4.15 -0.54 9.70
CA LEU A 90 -2.82 -0.06 9.34
C LEU A 90 -2.20 -0.92 8.24
N VAL A 91 -2.33 -2.25 8.35
CA VAL A 91 -1.83 -3.17 7.33
C VAL A 91 -2.56 -2.95 6.00
N ALA A 92 -3.89 -2.80 6.01
CA ALA A 92 -4.67 -2.50 4.81
C ALA A 92 -4.22 -1.18 4.15
N GLY A 93 -4.05 -0.12 4.95
CA GLY A 93 -3.59 1.19 4.46
C GLY A 93 -2.19 1.14 3.83
N TYR A 94 -1.30 0.29 4.34
CA TYR A 94 0.00 0.03 3.72
C TYR A 94 -0.15 -0.72 2.39
N LEU A 95 -0.90 -1.83 2.39
CA LEU A 95 -1.09 -2.69 1.21
C LEU A 95 -1.78 -1.97 0.05
N MET A 96 -2.70 -1.05 0.34
CA MET A 96 -3.38 -0.22 -0.67
C MET A 96 -2.43 0.63 -1.53
N GLN A 97 -1.23 0.94 -1.02
CA GLN A 97 -0.25 1.75 -1.75
C GLN A 97 0.57 0.94 -2.76
N ILE A 98 0.63 -0.38 -2.61
CA ILE A 98 1.51 -1.25 -3.39
C ILE A 98 1.24 -1.14 -4.90
N PRO A 99 0.00 -1.26 -5.41
CA PRO A 99 -0.23 -1.19 -6.86
C PRO A 99 0.16 0.16 -7.46
N SER A 100 -0.08 1.27 -6.76
CA SER A 100 0.30 2.61 -7.24
C SER A 100 1.81 2.81 -7.30
N LEU A 101 2.55 2.30 -6.32
CA LEU A 101 4.01 2.36 -6.31
C LEU A 101 4.60 1.42 -7.37
N LEU A 102 4.01 0.25 -7.56
CA LEU A 102 4.41 -0.67 -8.62
C LEU A 102 4.22 -0.04 -10.01
N ARG A 103 3.09 0.64 -10.26
CA ARG A 103 2.89 1.45 -11.48
C ARG A 103 3.96 2.53 -11.63
N GLN A 104 4.26 3.25 -10.56
CA GLN A 104 5.29 4.30 -10.57
C GLN A 104 6.66 3.74 -10.97
N THR A 105 7.04 2.58 -10.43
CA THR A 105 8.28 1.88 -10.76
C THR A 105 8.31 1.37 -12.20
N CYS A 106 7.14 1.06 -12.79
CA CYS A 106 7.02 0.62 -14.18
C CYS A 106 7.01 1.76 -15.21
N LYS A 107 6.91 3.03 -14.78
CA LYS A 107 6.85 4.18 -15.70
C LYS A 107 8.14 4.34 -16.50
N ARG A 108 7.98 4.58 -17.79
CA ARG A 108 9.07 4.81 -18.75
C ARG A 108 8.59 5.65 -19.93
N PRO A 109 9.46 6.22 -20.77
CA PRO A 109 9.01 7.05 -21.90
C PRO A 109 8.01 6.37 -22.84
N SER A 110 8.12 5.05 -23.03
CA SER A 110 7.19 4.27 -23.86
C SER A 110 5.88 3.86 -23.15
N ASP A 111 5.80 4.03 -21.83
CA ASP A 111 4.60 3.81 -21.02
C ASP A 111 4.61 4.74 -19.80
N SER A 112 4.03 5.93 -19.95
CA SER A 112 3.95 6.93 -18.90
C SER A 112 2.92 6.60 -17.82
N SER A 113 2.02 5.65 -18.10
CA SER A 113 1.00 5.18 -17.16
C SER A 113 1.55 4.14 -16.18
N GLY A 114 2.55 3.37 -16.61
CA GLY A 114 3.14 2.27 -15.83
C GLY A 114 2.20 1.07 -15.73
N LEU A 115 1.33 0.87 -16.72
CA LEU A 115 0.36 -0.23 -16.77
C LEU A 115 0.88 -1.47 -17.52
N SER A 116 2.16 -1.46 -17.89
CA SER A 116 2.86 -2.62 -18.45
C SER A 116 4.21 -2.88 -17.78
N ILE A 117 4.52 -4.16 -17.55
CA ILE A 117 5.75 -4.59 -16.88
C ILE A 117 6.96 -4.44 -17.82
N PRO A 118 7.99 -3.66 -17.46
CA PRO A 118 9.24 -3.60 -18.21
C PRO A 118 9.91 -4.97 -18.28
N LEU A 119 10.54 -5.30 -19.40
CA LEU A 119 11.29 -6.57 -19.54
C LEU A 119 12.44 -6.69 -18.54
N ALA A 120 13.03 -5.56 -18.13
CA ALA A 120 14.14 -5.50 -17.20
C ALA A 120 13.74 -5.46 -15.72
N LEU A 121 12.43 -5.47 -15.40
CA LEU A 121 11.99 -5.57 -14.01
C LEU A 121 12.31 -6.98 -13.50
N SER A 122 13.05 -7.06 -12.39
CA SER A 122 13.35 -8.29 -11.66
C SER A 122 12.78 -8.18 -10.25
N LEU A 123 12.44 -9.31 -9.63
CA LEU A 123 12.06 -9.43 -8.22
C LEU A 123 12.92 -10.47 -7.50
N ASP A 124 14.14 -10.71 -7.99
CA ASP A 124 14.96 -11.84 -7.56
C ASP A 124 15.66 -11.63 -6.22
N LYS A 125 15.80 -10.36 -5.80
CA LYS A 125 16.49 -9.97 -4.58
C LYS A 125 15.67 -8.95 -3.78
N PRO A 126 15.88 -8.86 -2.45
CA PRO A 126 15.13 -7.94 -1.60
C PRO A 126 15.19 -6.48 -2.05
N GLU A 127 16.31 -6.05 -2.65
CA GLU A 127 16.49 -4.67 -3.12
C GLU A 127 15.51 -4.30 -4.24
N ASP A 128 15.09 -5.26 -5.05
CA ASP A 128 14.14 -4.99 -6.14
C ASP A 128 12.73 -4.68 -5.59
N TRP A 129 12.40 -5.24 -4.42
CA TRP A 129 11.11 -5.03 -3.75
C TRP A 129 11.01 -3.64 -3.13
N LEU A 130 12.14 -3.09 -2.66
CA LEU A 130 12.19 -1.74 -2.07
C LEU A 130 11.65 -0.66 -3.02
N ALA A 131 11.73 -0.90 -4.33
CA ALA A 131 11.25 0.05 -5.34
C ALA A 131 9.73 0.30 -5.27
N PHE A 132 8.94 -0.62 -4.71
CA PHE A 132 7.49 -0.48 -4.62
C PHE A 132 6.90 -0.76 -3.22
N LEU A 133 7.76 -0.89 -2.21
CA LEU A 133 7.35 -0.90 -0.80
C LEU A 133 7.32 0.54 -0.26
N PRO A 134 6.21 0.98 0.38
CA PRO A 134 6.15 2.26 1.04
C PRO A 134 7.25 2.42 2.11
N ALA A 135 8.18 3.34 1.88
CA ALA A 135 9.23 3.66 2.85
C ALA A 135 8.73 4.51 4.05
N ARG A 136 7.53 5.08 3.92
CA ARG A 136 6.85 5.86 4.96
C ARG A 136 5.38 5.51 5.00
N LEU A 137 4.79 5.62 6.18
CA LEU A 137 3.36 5.56 6.35
C LEU A 137 2.68 6.88 6.00
N PRO A 138 1.37 6.86 5.68
CA PRO A 138 0.56 8.06 5.69
C PRO A 138 0.65 8.74 7.06
N HIS A 139 0.82 10.06 7.06
CA HIS A 139 0.89 10.92 8.24
C HIS A 139 -0.47 11.04 8.91
N PHE A 140 -1.54 11.04 8.11
CA PHE A 140 -2.90 11.17 8.60
C PHE A 140 -3.62 9.83 8.68
N ARG A 141 -4.74 9.84 9.42
CA ARG A 141 -5.65 8.70 9.64
C ARG A 141 -7.10 9.12 9.40
N PRO A 142 -8.00 8.17 9.13
CA PRO A 142 -9.44 8.43 9.19
C PRO A 142 -9.83 9.03 10.55
N GLY A 143 -10.64 10.09 10.52
CA GLY A 143 -11.05 10.88 11.69
C GLY A 143 -10.18 12.10 11.95
N ASP A 144 -8.99 12.21 11.35
CA ASP A 144 -8.10 13.34 11.57
C ASP A 144 -8.69 14.66 11.05
N GLN A 145 -8.31 15.74 11.72
CA GLN A 145 -8.66 17.12 11.37
C GLN A 145 -7.39 17.99 11.39
N PRO A 146 -6.51 17.83 10.39
CA PRO A 146 -5.26 18.59 10.35
C PRO A 146 -5.51 20.11 10.35
N PRO A 147 -4.61 20.92 10.91
CA PRO A 147 -4.74 22.36 10.84
C PRO A 147 -4.87 22.86 9.38
N GLY A 148 -5.73 23.85 9.16
CA GLY A 148 -5.91 24.47 7.84
C GLY A 148 -6.98 23.85 6.95
N ILE A 149 -7.64 22.74 7.37
CA ILE A 149 -8.76 22.15 6.63
C ILE A 149 -10.14 22.54 7.20
N GLY A 150 -10.25 23.47 8.14
CA GLY A 150 -11.55 23.94 8.65
C GLY A 150 -12.43 22.85 9.25
N ASP A 151 -13.72 22.83 8.90
CA ASP A 151 -14.73 21.87 9.39
C ASP A 151 -14.74 20.53 8.64
N TRP A 152 -13.66 20.20 7.94
CA TRP A 152 -13.51 18.94 7.23
C TRP A 152 -12.86 17.88 8.13
N GLU A 153 -13.34 16.64 8.03
CA GLU A 153 -12.77 15.46 8.69
C GLU A 153 -12.30 14.48 7.61
N LEU A 154 -11.08 13.96 7.76
CA LEU A 154 -10.54 12.96 6.83
C LEU A 154 -11.27 11.64 7.01
N VAL A 155 -11.72 11.03 5.92
CA VAL A 155 -12.53 9.80 5.94
C VAL A 155 -11.75 8.62 5.38
N GLU A 156 -11.02 8.85 4.29
CA GLU A 156 -10.42 7.77 3.52
C GLU A 156 -9.19 8.26 2.77
N LEU A 157 -8.10 7.52 2.85
CA LEU A 157 -6.92 7.75 2.04
C LEU A 157 -7.20 7.33 0.60
N LEU A 158 -7.13 8.28 -0.33
CA LEU A 158 -7.33 8.05 -1.77
C LEU A 158 -6.03 7.76 -2.50
N GLY A 159 -4.89 8.21 -1.99
CA GLY A 159 -3.59 7.89 -2.55
C GLY A 159 -2.42 8.56 -1.83
N VAL A 160 -1.24 7.98 -2.00
CA VAL A 160 0.04 8.52 -1.53
C VAL A 160 0.96 8.64 -2.73
N GLY A 161 1.63 9.78 -2.86
CA GLY A 161 2.64 9.99 -3.89
C GLY A 161 3.89 10.67 -3.34
N GLY A 162 4.88 10.87 -4.21
CA GLY A 162 6.13 11.54 -3.84
C GLY A 162 6.00 13.00 -3.38
N PHE A 163 4.81 13.60 -3.48
CA PHE A 163 4.51 14.97 -3.05
C PHE A 163 3.47 15.04 -1.93
N GLY A 164 3.14 13.91 -1.30
CA GLY A 164 2.24 13.83 -0.15
C GLY A 164 0.98 13.01 -0.40
N GLU A 165 -0.09 13.33 0.33
CA GLU A 165 -1.24 12.45 0.53
C GLU A 165 -2.52 13.06 -0.02
N VAL A 166 -3.39 12.25 -0.60
CA VAL A 166 -4.71 12.65 -1.07
C VAL A 166 -5.76 11.92 -0.25
N TRP A 167 -6.64 12.67 0.39
CA TRP A 167 -7.67 12.15 1.28
C TRP A 167 -9.05 12.60 0.85
N LYS A 168 -10.01 11.70 0.94
CA LYS A 168 -11.43 12.04 0.94
C LYS A 168 -11.76 12.65 2.30
N ALA A 169 -12.44 13.78 2.30
CA ALA A 169 -12.90 14.44 3.51
C ALA A 169 -14.41 14.71 3.44
N ARG A 170 -15.08 14.66 4.59
CA ARG A 170 -16.49 15.01 4.75
C ARG A 170 -16.64 16.24 5.64
N HIS A 171 -17.67 17.04 5.38
CA HIS A 171 -17.98 18.17 6.26
C HIS A 171 -18.58 17.64 7.56
N ARG A 172 -18.09 18.09 8.70
CA ARG A 172 -18.45 17.53 10.02
C ARG A 172 -19.90 17.78 10.43
N TRP A 173 -20.44 18.92 10.01
CA TRP A 173 -21.74 19.41 10.48
C TRP A 173 -22.90 19.24 9.48
N PHE A 174 -22.61 18.93 8.22
CA PHE A 174 -23.61 18.96 7.15
C PHE A 174 -23.44 17.78 6.19
N ASP A 175 -24.33 16.81 6.28
CA ASP A 175 -24.34 15.63 5.38
C ASP A 175 -24.76 15.97 3.95
N GLY A 176 -25.37 17.15 3.73
CA GLY A 176 -25.76 17.63 2.40
C GLY A 176 -24.61 18.19 1.57
N ILE A 177 -23.42 18.35 2.14
CA ILE A 177 -22.24 18.83 1.42
C ILE A 177 -21.49 17.63 0.85
N ALA A 178 -21.25 17.65 -0.46
CA ALA A 178 -20.52 16.60 -1.14
C ALA A 178 -19.09 16.44 -0.54
N PRO A 179 -18.59 15.20 -0.37
CA PRO A 179 -17.22 14.97 0.03
C PRO A 179 -16.21 15.59 -0.95
N VAL A 180 -15.08 16.04 -0.42
CA VAL A 180 -14.00 16.63 -1.22
C VAL A 180 -12.75 15.78 -1.16
N ALA A 181 -11.87 15.93 -2.15
CA ALA A 181 -10.51 15.42 -2.10
C ALA A 181 -9.58 16.54 -1.61
N LEU A 182 -8.88 16.31 -0.50
CA LEU A 182 -7.85 17.19 0.04
C LEU A 182 -6.48 16.60 -0.28
N LYS A 183 -5.62 17.40 -0.91
CA LYS A 183 -4.23 17.03 -1.15
C LYS A 183 -3.33 17.76 -0.16
N PHE A 184 -2.56 17.01 0.61
CA PHE A 184 -1.57 17.49 1.54
C PHE A 184 -0.19 17.40 0.92
N CYS A 185 0.52 18.52 0.83
CA CYS A 185 1.94 18.55 0.46
C CYS A 185 2.76 18.46 1.74
N LEU A 186 3.52 17.38 1.90
CA LEU A 186 4.20 17.02 3.15
C LEU A 186 5.74 17.08 3.03
N ASP A 187 6.23 17.51 1.86
CA ASP A 187 7.64 17.68 1.48
C ASP A 187 7.86 19.06 0.88
#